data_AF-A0A2W4M3S6-F1
#
_entry.id   AF-A0A2W4M3S6-F1
#
_cell.length_a   1.000
_cell.length_b   1.000
_cell.length_c   1.000
_cell.angle_alpha   90.00
_cell.angle_beta   90.00
_cell.angle_gamma   90.00
#
_symmetry.space_group_name_H-M   'P 1'
#
loop_
_entity.id
_entity.type
_entity.pdbx_description
1 polymer ?
#
loop_
_entity_poly.entity_id
_entity_poly.type
_entity_poly.pdbx_seq_one_letter_code
_entity_poly.pdbx_strand_id
1 'polypeptide(L)'
;MPSRDHSGRPGEPLWRPIRGSYSIRTNRRSGRFRAFAPLRHRGLLPARRALGGALSGTEPRGLAGPEPRSGPRGGWAIPPQDSHAPHIFRYHCAPRRALFRSRAGLLPPLLPIGDDSIREDLRRHTAMTFRPTLVALGLGLVATAATVTAQSNNQGGATAGDAERGARLAYTCHGCHGIPNYRNAYPGYKVPKLVGQQAPYLEAALRAYATGERSHPTMFSQSESLSDQDRADIAAYLESGGVPQDRPVVGTPPPATQTCVACHGDNGAKAVMGDYPVLAGQHQDYLEHALRDYKSGRRKNPIMAGIVAAIDDKDIPAIAAFFANQPGLCGMEDLRKHGACKK
;
A
#
# COMPACT_ATOMS: atom_id res chain seq x y z
N MET A 1 -59.67 10.20 -14.23
CA MET A 1 -58.21 10.03 -14.27
C MET A 1 -57.65 10.99 -15.29
N PRO A 2 -56.94 12.07 -14.91
CA PRO A 2 -56.24 12.91 -15.87
C PRO A 2 -54.75 12.61 -15.86
N SER A 3 -54.23 12.35 -17.06
CA SER A 3 -52.82 12.31 -17.43
C SER A 3 -52.18 13.68 -17.20
N ARG A 4 -51.03 13.70 -16.52
CA ARG A 4 -50.15 14.87 -16.45
C ARG A 4 -48.78 14.51 -16.99
N ASP A 5 -48.50 15.14 -18.12
CA ASP A 5 -47.22 15.33 -18.77
C ASP A 5 -46.27 16.14 -17.86
N HIS A 6 -45.04 15.66 -17.65
CA HIS A 6 -43.97 16.36 -16.91
C HIS A 6 -42.66 16.28 -17.70
N SER A 7 -42.53 17.17 -18.67
CA SER A 7 -41.25 17.56 -19.27
C SER A 7 -40.59 18.71 -18.49
N GLY A 8 -39.38 18.46 -17.96
CA GLY A 8 -38.31 19.47 -17.89
C GLY A 8 -38.09 20.20 -16.56
N ARG A 9 -37.00 19.84 -15.84
CA ARG A 9 -35.76 20.65 -15.72
C ARG A 9 -34.76 20.00 -14.73
N PRO A 10 -33.48 19.81 -15.09
CA PRO A 10 -32.45 19.38 -14.14
C PRO A 10 -32.07 20.52 -13.19
N GLY A 11 -31.97 20.21 -11.90
CA GLY A 11 -31.56 21.14 -10.86
C GLY A 11 -30.07 21.47 -10.92
N GLU A 12 -29.76 22.76 -10.87
CA GLU A 12 -28.40 23.25 -10.64
C GLU A 12 -27.96 23.00 -9.19
N PRO A 13 -26.71 22.57 -8.96
CA PRO A 13 -26.15 22.43 -7.62
C PRO A 13 -25.80 23.80 -7.01
N LEU A 14 -26.34 24.03 -5.81
CA LEU A 14 -26.18 25.26 -5.04
C LEU A 14 -24.82 25.27 -4.33
N TRP A 15 -23.76 25.75 -4.99
CA TRP A 15 -22.54 26.22 -4.31
C TRP A 15 -22.37 27.73 -4.55
N ARG A 16 -22.50 28.54 -3.50
CA ARG A 16 -22.13 29.96 -3.53
C ARG A 16 -20.79 30.13 -2.81
N PRO A 17 -19.74 30.68 -3.45
CA PRO A 17 -18.51 31.02 -2.75
C PRO A 17 -18.72 32.28 -1.91
N ILE A 18 -18.32 32.21 -0.64
CA ILE A 18 -18.24 33.35 0.29
C ILE A 18 -17.12 34.28 -0.22
N ARG A 19 -17.49 35.44 -0.80
CA ARG A 19 -16.53 36.50 -1.09
C ARG A 19 -16.28 37.31 0.19
N GLY A 20 -15.20 36.99 0.89
CA GLY A 20 -14.58 37.89 1.86
C GLY A 20 -13.77 38.95 1.11
N SER A 21 -14.28 40.17 1.03
CA SER A 21 -13.59 41.32 0.46
C SER A 21 -12.52 41.85 1.42
N TYR A 22 -11.25 41.55 1.16
CA TYR A 22 -10.12 42.27 1.76
C TYR A 22 -9.72 43.44 0.86
N SER A 23 -9.84 44.66 1.38
CA SER A 23 -9.37 45.89 0.74
C SER A 23 -7.87 46.04 0.95
N ILE A 24 -7.08 45.87 -0.12
CA ILE A 24 -5.66 46.21 -0.15
C ILE A 24 -5.56 47.71 -0.45
N ARG A 25 -5.21 48.49 0.58
CA ARG A 25 -4.93 49.92 0.45
C ARG A 25 -3.54 50.10 -0.18
N THR A 26 -3.48 50.41 -1.47
CA THR A 26 -2.24 50.84 -2.12
C THR A 26 -2.01 52.32 -1.85
N ASN A 27 -0.88 52.66 -1.22
CA ASN A 27 -0.46 54.05 -1.06
C ASN A 27 0.45 54.43 -2.24
N ARG A 28 -0.07 55.27 -3.14
CA ARG A 28 0.66 55.82 -4.30
C ARG A 28 0.44 57.33 -4.35
N ARG A 29 1.46 58.09 -3.94
CA ARG A 29 1.75 59.52 -4.21
C ARG A 29 3.11 59.75 -3.53
N SER A 30 4.19 60.27 -4.12
CA SER A 30 4.48 61.13 -5.26
C SER A 30 6.01 61.07 -5.41
N GLY A 31 6.65 60.86 -6.56
CA GLY A 31 6.69 61.80 -7.67
C GLY A 31 7.81 62.85 -7.47
N ARG A 32 9.07 62.48 -7.73
CA ARG A 32 10.16 63.42 -8.10
C ARG A 32 11.34 62.66 -8.73
N PHE A 33 11.55 62.90 -10.02
CA PHE A 33 12.72 62.49 -10.79
C PHE A 33 13.90 63.42 -10.47
N ARG A 34 15.10 62.84 -10.27
CA ARG A 34 16.38 63.47 -10.60
C ARG A 34 17.32 62.40 -11.14
N ALA A 35 17.75 62.59 -12.38
CA ALA A 35 18.84 61.84 -13.00
C ALA A 35 20.17 62.51 -12.64
N PHE A 36 21.20 61.73 -12.29
CA PHE A 36 22.61 62.07 -12.48
C PHE A 36 23.44 60.78 -12.64
N ALA A 37 24.48 60.90 -13.45
CA ALA A 37 25.27 59.88 -14.15
C ALA A 37 26.23 59.05 -13.25
N PRO A 38 26.92 58.01 -13.81
CA PRO A 38 27.62 56.98 -13.04
C PRO A 38 29.10 57.31 -12.81
N LEU A 39 29.66 56.84 -11.69
CA LEU A 39 31.10 56.79 -11.44
C LEU A 39 31.54 55.36 -11.13
N ARG A 40 32.60 54.95 -11.83
CA ARG A 40 33.32 53.68 -11.74
C ARG A 40 34.21 53.64 -10.48
N HIS A 41 34.59 52.42 -10.07
CA HIS A 41 35.94 51.93 -9.63
C HIS A 41 35.75 50.74 -8.65
N ARG A 42 36.13 49.49 -9.01
CA ARG A 42 37.45 48.81 -8.91
C ARG A 42 37.88 48.42 -7.48
N GLY A 43 38.21 47.11 -7.28
CA GLY A 43 39.06 46.55 -6.21
C GLY A 43 38.35 45.46 -5.37
N LEU A 44 38.53 44.14 -5.57
CA LEU A 44 39.64 43.24 -5.17
C LEU A 44 39.86 43.08 -3.64
N LEU A 45 39.37 41.95 -3.07
CA LEU A 45 39.96 40.93 -2.14
C LEU A 45 40.91 41.35 -0.97
N PRO A 46 41.30 40.48 0.01
CA PRO A 46 40.70 39.24 0.60
C PRO A 46 40.78 39.13 2.17
N ALA A 47 40.17 38.05 2.69
CA ALA A 47 40.47 37.20 3.87
C ALA A 47 41.40 37.62 5.04
N ARG A 48 40.96 37.33 6.28
CA ARG A 48 41.63 36.54 7.37
C ARG A 48 40.78 36.63 8.66
N ARG A 49 40.32 35.53 9.28
CA ARG A 49 40.98 34.53 10.16
C ARG A 49 41.16 35.00 11.61
N ALA A 50 40.55 34.24 12.52
CA ALA A 50 41.10 33.67 13.76
C ALA A 50 40.60 34.18 15.13
N LEU A 51 40.43 33.19 16.02
CA LEU A 51 40.46 33.19 17.50
C LEU A 51 39.15 33.65 18.17
N GLY A 52 38.53 32.92 19.10
CA GLY A 52 39.05 31.98 20.10
C GLY A 52 38.88 32.63 21.47
N GLY A 53 37.99 32.10 22.33
CA GLY A 53 37.78 32.64 23.67
C GLY A 53 36.62 31.98 24.41
N ALA A 54 36.96 30.94 25.19
CA ALA A 54 36.11 30.36 26.22
C ALA A 54 36.17 31.23 27.49
N LEU A 55 35.04 31.50 28.14
CA LEU A 55 34.99 31.87 29.56
C LEU A 55 33.72 31.32 30.21
N SER A 56 33.95 30.73 31.37
CA SER A 56 33.01 30.07 32.27
C SER A 56 32.13 31.05 33.05
N GLY A 57 30.95 30.56 33.42
CA GLY A 57 30.33 30.73 34.74
C GLY A 57 29.74 32.10 35.10
N THR A 58 28.40 32.13 35.27
CA THR A 58 27.71 32.54 36.52
C THR A 58 26.19 32.40 36.31
N GLU A 59 25.55 31.51 37.07
CA GLU A 59 24.11 31.51 37.35
C GLU A 59 23.72 32.71 38.21
N PRO A 60 22.48 33.22 38.05
CA PRO A 60 21.73 33.79 39.17
C PRO A 60 20.48 32.97 39.49
N ARG A 61 20.31 32.70 40.78
CA ARG A 61 19.12 32.13 41.41
C ARG A 61 17.96 33.14 41.37
N GLY A 62 16.76 32.58 41.20
CA GLY A 62 15.63 32.89 42.08
C GLY A 62 14.76 34.09 41.74
N LEU A 63 13.65 33.84 41.07
CA LEU A 63 12.38 34.54 41.34
C LEU A 63 11.26 33.51 41.41
N ALA A 64 10.81 33.28 42.64
CA ALA A 64 9.62 32.51 42.97
C ALA A 64 8.38 33.29 42.50
N GLY A 65 7.60 32.68 41.62
CA GLY A 65 6.25 33.14 41.27
C GLY A 65 5.23 32.66 42.32
N PRO A 66 4.19 33.44 42.62
CA PRO A 66 3.22 33.10 43.66
C PRO A 66 2.28 31.96 43.25
N GLU A 67 2.02 31.08 44.22
CA GLU A 67 1.03 30.00 44.16
C GLU A 67 -0.43 30.47 43.97
N PRO A 68 -1.32 29.58 43.52
CA PRO A 68 -2.63 29.94 42.97
C PRO A 68 -3.69 30.24 44.05
N ARG A 69 -4.53 31.25 43.76
CA ARG A 69 -5.72 31.57 44.54
C ARG A 69 -6.81 30.50 44.37
N SER A 70 -7.26 29.99 45.50
CA SER A 70 -8.44 29.16 45.73
C SER A 70 -9.74 29.86 45.28
N GLY A 71 -10.45 29.26 44.33
CA GLY A 71 -11.84 29.56 43.98
C GLY A 71 -12.82 28.52 44.54
N PRO A 72 -14.12 28.85 44.70
CA PRO A 72 -15.04 28.07 45.52
C PRO A 72 -15.49 26.75 44.87
N ARG A 73 -15.65 25.76 45.74
CA ARG A 73 -16.14 24.41 45.47
C ARG A 73 -17.57 24.44 44.90
N GLY A 74 -17.70 24.22 43.60
CA GLY A 74 -18.93 23.82 42.93
C GLY A 74 -18.95 22.30 42.76
N GLY A 75 -19.59 21.61 43.70
CA GLY A 75 -19.76 20.16 43.67
C GLY A 75 -20.75 19.77 42.58
N TRP A 76 -20.25 19.11 41.54
CA TRP A 76 -21.07 18.23 40.71
C TRP A 76 -21.07 16.86 41.39
N ALA A 77 -22.15 16.58 42.11
CA ALA A 77 -22.42 15.28 42.67
C ALA A 77 -22.50 14.25 41.53
N ILE A 78 -21.49 13.39 41.48
CA ILE A 78 -21.51 12.15 40.70
C ILE A 78 -22.51 11.23 41.40
N PRO A 79 -23.58 10.73 40.74
CA PRO A 79 -24.48 9.78 41.35
C PRO A 79 -23.71 8.49 41.70
N PRO A 80 -24.02 7.83 42.83
CA PRO A 80 -23.35 6.61 43.24
C PRO A 80 -23.50 5.55 42.15
N GLN A 81 -22.37 5.01 41.72
CA GLN A 81 -22.30 3.83 40.88
C GLN A 81 -22.78 2.64 41.70
N ASP A 82 -24.00 2.18 41.42
CA ASP A 82 -24.49 0.93 41.97
C ASP A 82 -23.56 -0.21 41.54
N SER A 83 -22.93 -0.79 42.54
CA SER A 83 -22.06 -1.96 42.46
C SER A 83 -22.86 -3.18 42.02
N HIS A 84 -23.00 -3.38 40.72
CA HIS A 84 -23.42 -4.63 40.11
C HIS A 84 -22.37 -5.09 39.09
N ALA A 85 -21.42 -5.89 39.59
CA ALA A 85 -20.65 -6.84 38.80
C ALA A 85 -20.32 -8.05 39.69
N PRO A 86 -20.14 -9.27 39.14
CA PRO A 86 -20.70 -9.83 37.92
C PRO A 86 -21.42 -11.16 38.20
N HIS A 87 -22.46 -11.50 37.41
CA HIS A 87 -22.85 -12.90 37.27
C HIS A 87 -21.75 -13.62 36.50
N ILE A 88 -20.79 -14.15 37.25
CA ILE A 88 -19.83 -15.15 36.79
C ILE A 88 -20.64 -16.37 36.39
N PHE A 89 -20.82 -16.58 35.08
CA PHE A 89 -21.19 -17.88 34.54
C PHE A 89 -20.03 -18.84 34.84
N ARG A 90 -20.07 -19.46 36.02
CA ARG A 90 -19.21 -20.58 36.40
C ARG A 90 -19.57 -21.76 35.51
N TYR A 91 -18.88 -21.91 34.38
CA TYR A 91 -18.75 -23.22 33.76
C TYR A 91 -18.04 -24.13 34.76
N HIS A 92 -18.81 -25.04 35.36
CA HIS A 92 -18.26 -26.15 36.13
C HIS A 92 -17.54 -27.09 35.15
N CYS A 93 -16.22 -26.95 35.05
CA CYS A 93 -15.36 -28.00 34.52
C CYS A 93 -15.33 -29.14 35.54
N ALA A 94 -16.21 -30.12 35.37
CA ALA A 94 -16.12 -31.39 36.10
C ALA A 94 -14.86 -32.15 35.65
N PRO A 95 -14.08 -32.74 36.58
CA PRO A 95 -12.96 -33.60 36.20
C PRO A 95 -13.52 -34.94 35.73
N ARG A 96 -13.55 -35.18 34.41
CA ARG A 96 -13.73 -36.53 33.88
C ARG A 96 -12.50 -37.35 34.23
N ARG A 97 -12.62 -38.18 35.27
CA ARG A 97 -11.69 -39.29 35.55
C ARG A 97 -11.61 -40.17 34.31
N ALA A 98 -10.44 -40.19 33.67
CA ALA A 98 -10.12 -41.13 32.62
C ALA A 98 -9.99 -42.53 33.24
N LEU A 99 -11.02 -43.36 33.07
CA LEU A 99 -10.90 -44.80 33.25
C LEU A 99 -10.18 -45.36 32.03
N PHE A 100 -8.86 -45.53 32.17
CA PHE A 100 -8.07 -46.37 31.26
C PHE A 100 -8.53 -47.81 31.45
N ARG A 101 -9.32 -48.32 30.51
CA ARG A 101 -9.60 -49.75 30.39
C ARG A 101 -8.88 -50.26 29.16
N SER A 102 -7.75 -50.92 29.39
CA SER A 102 -7.01 -51.67 28.37
C SER A 102 -7.94 -52.68 27.70
N ARG A 103 -8.10 -52.55 26.38
CA ARG A 103 -8.55 -53.64 25.52
C ARG A 103 -7.43 -53.93 24.53
N ALA A 104 -6.70 -55.01 24.84
CA ALA A 104 -5.94 -55.76 23.85
C ALA A 104 -6.93 -56.26 22.77
N GLY A 105 -6.64 -55.98 21.51
CA GLY A 105 -7.48 -56.35 20.38
C GLY A 105 -6.65 -56.40 19.10
N LEU A 106 -6.12 -57.60 18.85
CA LEU A 106 -5.89 -58.25 17.56
C LEU A 106 -5.64 -57.37 16.31
N LEU A 107 -4.40 -57.45 15.81
CA LEU A 107 -4.04 -57.08 14.43
C LEU A 107 -4.84 -57.91 13.41
N PRO A 108 -5.46 -57.29 12.40
CA PRO A 108 -5.83 -57.98 11.17
C PRO A 108 -4.62 -58.10 10.21
N PRO A 109 -4.57 -59.17 9.38
CA PRO A 109 -3.44 -59.47 8.51
C PRO A 109 -3.38 -58.57 7.25
N LEU A 110 -2.16 -58.35 6.79
CA LEU A 110 -1.81 -57.71 5.52
C LEU A 110 -2.37 -58.52 4.34
N LEU A 111 -3.24 -57.90 3.54
CA LEU A 111 -3.62 -58.40 2.22
C LEU A 111 -2.72 -57.81 1.13
N PRO A 112 -2.33 -58.60 0.11
CA PRO A 112 -1.50 -58.14 -0.99
C PRO A 112 -2.35 -57.38 -2.01
N ILE A 113 -1.99 -56.13 -2.30
CA ILE A 113 -2.54 -55.40 -3.44
C ILE A 113 -1.56 -55.56 -4.60
N GLY A 114 -1.79 -56.59 -5.40
CA GLY A 114 -1.36 -56.63 -6.79
C GLY A 114 -2.63 -56.53 -7.62
N ASP A 115 -2.78 -55.47 -8.41
CA ASP A 115 -3.70 -55.49 -9.53
C ASP A 115 -3.17 -54.63 -10.68
N ASP A 116 -3.03 -55.31 -11.82
CA ASP A 116 -2.39 -54.94 -13.09
C ASP A 116 -3.30 -54.05 -13.97
N SER A 117 -3.99 -53.06 -13.40
CA SER A 117 -4.99 -52.26 -14.13
C SER A 117 -4.55 -50.85 -14.53
N ILE A 118 -3.27 -50.47 -14.35
CA ILE A 118 -2.72 -49.16 -14.76
C ILE A 118 -1.63 -49.30 -15.84
N ARG A 119 -1.82 -50.22 -16.80
CA ARG A 119 -0.86 -50.41 -17.91
C ARG A 119 -1.48 -50.49 -19.31
N GLU A 120 -2.75 -50.10 -19.45
CA GLU A 120 -3.46 -50.12 -20.74
C GLU A 120 -4.02 -48.74 -21.16
N ASP A 121 -3.45 -47.64 -20.65
CA ASP A 121 -3.80 -46.27 -21.10
C ASP A 121 -2.60 -45.43 -21.59
N LEU A 122 -1.38 -46.02 -21.55
CA LEU A 122 -0.16 -45.43 -22.13
C LEU A 122 0.24 -46.05 -23.49
N ARG A 123 -0.70 -46.71 -24.20
CA ARG A 123 -0.50 -47.23 -25.56
C ARG A 123 -1.40 -46.56 -26.62
N ARG A 124 -1.93 -45.37 -26.35
CA ARG A 124 -2.74 -44.60 -27.33
C ARG A 124 -2.06 -43.33 -27.87
N HIS A 125 -0.79 -43.06 -27.53
CA HIS A 125 -0.06 -41.88 -28.00
C HIS A 125 1.25 -42.16 -28.75
N THR A 126 1.43 -43.38 -29.27
CA THR A 126 2.57 -43.76 -30.13
C THR A 126 2.07 -44.30 -31.46
N ALA A 127 1.59 -43.42 -32.35
CA ALA A 127 1.49 -43.66 -33.80
C ALA A 127 1.06 -42.37 -34.54
N MET A 128 1.79 -41.27 -34.37
CA MET A 128 1.76 -40.22 -35.41
C MET A 128 2.66 -40.68 -36.54
N THR A 129 2.06 -41.40 -37.49
CA THR A 129 2.66 -41.79 -38.76
C THR A 129 2.88 -40.54 -39.61
N PHE A 130 4.12 -40.06 -39.64
CA PHE A 130 4.59 -39.07 -40.61
C PHE A 130 4.49 -39.69 -42.01
N ARG A 131 3.54 -39.22 -42.83
CA ARG A 131 3.48 -39.50 -44.27
C ARG A 131 4.14 -38.34 -45.02
N PRO A 132 5.25 -38.54 -45.76
CA PRO A 132 5.80 -37.53 -46.62
C PRO A 132 5.10 -37.63 -47.99
N THR A 133 4.15 -36.74 -48.26
CA THR A 133 3.64 -36.53 -49.62
C THR A 133 4.22 -35.25 -50.18
N LEU A 134 5.27 -35.41 -50.99
CA LEU A 134 5.67 -34.47 -52.04
C LEU A 134 4.56 -34.44 -53.09
N VAL A 135 3.90 -33.30 -53.27
CA VAL A 135 3.23 -32.96 -54.54
C VAL A 135 3.54 -31.49 -54.85
N ALA A 136 4.00 -31.32 -56.08
CA ALA A 136 4.57 -30.12 -56.65
C ALA A 136 3.53 -29.06 -57.02
N LEU A 137 4.06 -27.85 -57.18
CA LEU A 137 3.58 -26.70 -57.98
C LEU A 137 2.16 -26.75 -58.53
N GLY A 138 1.33 -25.84 -57.99
CA GLY A 138 0.17 -25.29 -58.67
C GLY A 138 0.08 -23.80 -58.38
N LEU A 139 0.52 -22.97 -59.33
CA LEU A 139 0.32 -21.52 -59.33
C LEU A 139 -1.18 -21.26 -59.46
N GLY A 140 -1.84 -20.96 -58.34
CA GLY A 140 -3.28 -20.69 -58.27
C GLY A 140 -3.53 -19.49 -57.37
N LEU A 141 -3.50 -18.30 -57.98
CA LEU A 141 -3.84 -17.04 -57.36
C LEU A 141 -5.35 -17.00 -57.06
N VAL A 142 -5.77 -17.54 -55.93
CA VAL A 142 -7.12 -17.33 -55.38
C VAL A 142 -6.98 -16.43 -54.17
N ALA A 143 -7.26 -15.15 -54.39
CA ALA A 143 -7.40 -14.16 -53.34
C ALA A 143 -8.71 -14.43 -52.57
N THR A 144 -8.69 -15.39 -51.66
CA THR A 144 -9.66 -15.40 -50.55
C THR A 144 -9.19 -14.35 -49.55
N ALA A 145 -9.95 -13.26 -49.45
CA ALA A 145 -9.84 -12.30 -48.37
C ALA A 145 -10.18 -13.02 -47.06
N ALA A 146 -9.19 -13.68 -46.46
CA ALA A 146 -9.23 -14.07 -45.07
C ALA A 146 -9.17 -12.76 -44.28
N THR A 147 -10.33 -12.23 -43.90
CA THR A 147 -10.43 -11.29 -42.79
C THR A 147 -9.86 -12.01 -41.58
N VAL A 148 -8.59 -11.78 -41.30
CA VAL A 148 -8.00 -12.03 -39.99
C VAL A 148 -8.80 -11.15 -39.05
N THR A 149 -9.85 -11.70 -38.45
CA THR A 149 -10.35 -11.14 -37.20
C THR A 149 -9.16 -11.22 -36.27
N ALA A 150 -8.57 -10.07 -35.96
CA ALA A 150 -7.63 -9.97 -34.86
C ALA A 150 -8.34 -10.59 -33.66
N GLN A 151 -7.94 -11.81 -33.28
CA GLN A 151 -8.24 -12.35 -31.99
C GLN A 151 -7.59 -11.38 -31.03
N SER A 152 -8.40 -10.49 -30.46
CA SER A 152 -8.04 -9.73 -29.28
C SER A 152 -7.71 -10.78 -28.23
N ASN A 153 -6.44 -11.14 -28.13
CA ASN A 153 -5.91 -11.74 -26.93
C ASN A 153 -6.36 -10.80 -25.82
N ASN A 154 -7.24 -11.30 -24.96
CA ASN A 154 -7.64 -10.67 -23.73
C ASN A 154 -6.44 -10.69 -22.75
N GLN A 155 -5.33 -10.11 -23.19
CA GLN A 155 -4.37 -9.48 -22.32
C GLN A 155 -5.15 -8.32 -21.75
N GLY A 156 -5.52 -8.40 -20.46
CA GLY A 156 -6.19 -7.32 -19.75
C GLY A 156 -5.35 -6.06 -19.90
N GLY A 157 -5.66 -5.26 -20.93
CA GLY A 157 -5.06 -3.98 -21.13
C GLY A 157 -5.40 -3.15 -19.91
N ALA A 158 -4.39 -2.56 -19.29
CA ALA A 158 -4.57 -1.63 -18.19
C ALA A 158 -5.59 -0.58 -18.66
N THR A 159 -6.82 -0.69 -18.15
CA THR A 159 -7.83 0.33 -18.34
C THR A 159 -7.30 1.56 -17.65
N ALA A 160 -7.09 2.65 -18.40
CA ALA A 160 -6.62 3.88 -17.79
C ALA A 160 -7.58 4.27 -16.65
N GLY A 161 -7.05 4.42 -15.44
CA GLY A 161 -7.85 4.78 -14.27
C GLY A 161 -8.18 6.27 -14.24
N ASP A 162 -9.40 6.60 -13.82
CA ASP A 162 -9.83 7.95 -13.48
C ASP A 162 -9.54 8.22 -11.99
N ALA A 163 -8.49 9.00 -11.71
CA ALA A 163 -8.10 9.35 -10.34
C ALA A 163 -9.16 10.17 -9.59
N GLU A 164 -10.00 10.95 -10.27
CA GLU A 164 -11.05 11.74 -9.63
C GLU A 164 -12.19 10.83 -9.16
N ARG A 165 -12.60 9.89 -10.01
CA ARG A 165 -13.53 8.81 -9.62
C ARG A 165 -12.92 7.92 -8.54
N GLY A 166 -11.64 7.58 -8.66
CA GLY A 166 -10.88 6.81 -7.69
C GLY A 166 -10.87 7.42 -6.30
N ALA A 167 -10.72 8.74 -6.19
CA ALA A 167 -10.78 9.45 -4.92
C ALA A 167 -12.12 9.25 -4.18
N ARG A 168 -13.24 9.20 -4.93
CA ARG A 168 -14.58 8.94 -4.36
C ARG A 168 -14.72 7.49 -3.92
N LEU A 169 -14.24 6.54 -4.72
CA LEU A 169 -14.28 5.11 -4.41
C LEU A 169 -13.40 4.75 -3.21
N ALA A 170 -12.27 5.42 -3.05
CA ALA A 170 -11.33 5.17 -1.97
C ALA A 170 -11.78 5.72 -0.59
N TYR A 171 -12.99 6.26 -0.48
CA TYR A 171 -13.51 6.85 0.75
C TYR A 171 -13.40 5.90 1.97
N THR A 172 -13.77 4.63 1.81
CA THR A 172 -13.67 3.63 2.89
C THR A 172 -12.23 3.24 3.19
N CYS A 173 -11.34 3.27 2.18
CA CYS A 173 -9.92 2.96 2.33
C CYS A 173 -9.22 3.90 3.32
N HIS A 174 -9.62 5.18 3.34
CA HIS A 174 -9.10 6.18 4.28
C HIS A 174 -9.30 5.79 5.75
N GLY A 175 -10.36 5.03 6.07
CA GLY A 175 -10.65 4.59 7.44
C GLY A 175 -9.59 3.70 8.06
N CYS A 176 -8.76 3.03 7.24
CA CYS A 176 -7.66 2.19 7.74
C CYS A 176 -6.30 2.65 7.22
N HIS A 177 -6.19 3.03 5.95
CA HIS A 177 -4.93 3.42 5.32
C HIS A 177 -4.62 4.92 5.46
N GLY A 178 -5.56 5.71 6.01
CA GLY A 178 -5.38 7.13 6.30
C GLY A 178 -4.97 7.43 7.74
N ILE A 179 -5.27 6.54 8.69
CA ILE A 179 -4.96 6.79 10.11
C ILE A 179 -3.46 6.55 10.36
N PRO A 180 -2.71 7.55 10.85
CA PRO A 180 -1.27 7.39 11.10
C PRO A 180 -0.98 6.22 12.05
N ASN A 181 -0.12 5.30 11.60
CA ASN A 181 0.30 4.11 12.36
C ASN A 181 -0.84 3.18 12.82
N TYR A 182 -1.99 3.22 12.15
CA TYR A 182 -3.09 2.33 12.47
C TYR A 182 -2.66 0.87 12.37
N ARG A 183 -3.04 0.07 13.36
CA ARG A 183 -2.72 -1.36 13.45
C ARG A 183 -4.00 -2.15 13.28
N ASN A 184 -3.92 -3.21 12.49
CA ASN A 184 -5.02 -4.17 12.41
C ASN A 184 -5.14 -4.93 13.75
N ALA A 185 -6.34 -5.43 14.04
CA ALA A 185 -6.58 -6.25 15.23
C ALA A 185 -5.91 -7.62 15.10
N TYR A 186 -5.98 -8.21 13.91
CA TYR A 186 -5.33 -9.48 13.57
C TYR A 186 -5.22 -9.63 12.04
N PRO A 187 -4.13 -10.19 11.50
CA PRO A 187 -2.80 -10.42 12.14
C PRO A 187 -2.07 -9.12 12.52
N GLY A 188 -1.56 -8.96 13.75
CA GLY A 188 -1.13 -7.65 14.30
C GLY A 188 0.12 -6.98 13.66
N TYR A 189 -0.08 -6.09 12.69
CA TYR A 189 0.91 -5.17 12.09
C TYR A 189 0.26 -3.83 11.69
N LYS A 190 1.07 -2.83 11.35
CA LYS A 190 0.56 -1.55 10.83
C LYS A 190 -0.06 -1.72 9.44
N VAL A 191 -1.27 -1.22 9.26
CA VAL A 191 -1.96 -1.19 7.97
C VAL A 191 -1.07 -0.47 6.95
N PRO A 192 -0.83 -1.05 5.77
CA PRO A 192 0.20 -0.57 4.86
C PRO A 192 -0.11 0.79 4.27
N LYS A 193 0.96 1.54 4.03
CA LYS A 193 0.94 2.78 3.24
C LYS A 193 0.66 2.46 1.78
N LEU A 194 -0.24 3.21 1.16
CA LEU A 194 -0.68 2.97 -0.23
C LEU A 194 -0.33 4.09 -1.20
N VAL A 195 -0.16 5.32 -0.69
CA VAL A 195 0.00 6.49 -1.55
C VAL A 195 1.39 6.51 -2.16
N GLY A 196 1.45 6.74 -3.47
CA GLY A 196 2.65 6.74 -4.28
C GLY A 196 3.15 5.33 -4.63
N GLN A 197 2.33 4.31 -4.38
CA GLN A 197 2.51 2.98 -4.93
C GLN A 197 2.10 2.95 -6.41
N GLN A 198 2.67 2.03 -7.18
CA GLN A 198 2.40 1.91 -8.61
C GLN A 198 0.98 1.38 -8.89
N ALA A 199 0.29 1.98 -9.85
CA ALA A 199 -1.08 1.62 -10.18
C ALA A 199 -1.22 0.14 -10.61
N PRO A 200 -0.36 -0.42 -11.49
CA PRO A 200 -0.48 -1.82 -11.88
C PRO A 200 -0.33 -2.79 -10.70
N TYR A 201 0.57 -2.49 -9.75
CA TYR A 201 0.70 -3.27 -8.53
C TYR A 201 -0.55 -3.16 -7.64
N LEU A 202 -1.14 -1.97 -7.49
CA LEU A 202 -2.34 -1.78 -6.69
C LEU A 202 -3.54 -2.52 -7.27
N GLU A 203 -3.73 -2.46 -8.59
CA GLU A 203 -4.76 -3.23 -9.30
C GLU A 203 -4.59 -4.73 -9.07
N ALA A 204 -3.38 -5.25 -9.29
CA ALA A 204 -3.06 -6.66 -9.06
C ALA A 204 -3.27 -7.06 -7.59
N ALA A 205 -2.88 -6.21 -6.64
CA ALA A 205 -3.06 -6.47 -5.21
C ALA A 205 -4.54 -6.52 -4.82
N LEU A 206 -5.35 -5.56 -5.28
CA LEU A 206 -6.79 -5.57 -5.05
C LEU A 206 -7.40 -6.84 -5.63
N ARG A 207 -7.05 -7.20 -6.88
CA ARG A 207 -7.52 -8.41 -7.55
C ARG A 207 -7.17 -9.66 -6.75
N ALA A 208 -5.92 -9.77 -6.28
CA ALA A 208 -5.46 -10.87 -5.47
C ALA A 208 -6.19 -10.99 -4.12
N TYR A 209 -6.59 -9.86 -3.52
CA TYR A 209 -7.46 -9.89 -2.34
C TYR A 209 -8.86 -10.40 -2.66
N ALA A 210 -9.44 -9.97 -3.78
CA ALA A 210 -10.78 -10.38 -4.19
C ALA A 210 -10.85 -11.87 -4.56
N THR A 211 -9.79 -12.43 -5.12
CA THR A 211 -9.72 -13.86 -5.49
C THR A 211 -9.16 -14.76 -4.39
N GLY A 212 -8.66 -14.18 -3.29
CA GLY A 212 -8.04 -14.93 -2.19
C GLY A 212 -6.61 -15.41 -2.44
N GLU A 213 -5.99 -15.05 -3.57
CA GLU A 213 -4.54 -15.25 -3.80
C GLU A 213 -3.68 -14.50 -2.78
N ARG A 214 -4.25 -13.44 -2.22
CA ARG A 214 -3.75 -12.72 -1.06
C ARG A 214 -4.83 -12.70 0.03
N SER A 215 -4.61 -13.43 1.12
CA SER A 215 -5.62 -13.55 2.17
C SER A 215 -5.55 -12.40 3.18
N HIS A 216 -6.67 -11.69 3.39
CA HIS A 216 -6.92 -10.83 4.55
C HIS A 216 -8.42 -10.54 4.63
N PRO A 217 -9.16 -10.95 5.69
CA PRO A 217 -10.62 -10.87 5.72
C PRO A 217 -11.19 -9.47 5.42
N THR A 218 -10.63 -8.43 6.05
CA THR A 218 -11.08 -7.05 5.80
C THR A 218 -10.85 -6.62 4.36
N MET A 219 -9.70 -6.94 3.76
CA MET A 219 -9.41 -6.52 2.39
C MET A 219 -10.16 -7.34 1.36
N PHE A 220 -10.49 -8.60 1.66
CA PHE A 220 -11.42 -9.39 0.86
C PHE A 220 -12.77 -8.66 0.75
N SER A 221 -13.40 -8.32 1.88
CA SER A 221 -14.69 -7.62 1.88
C SER A 221 -14.65 -6.22 1.24
N GLN A 222 -13.50 -5.54 1.26
CA GLN A 222 -13.34 -4.26 0.58
C GLN A 222 -13.10 -4.39 -0.93
N SER A 223 -12.66 -5.56 -1.40
CA SER A 223 -12.21 -5.73 -2.79
C SER A 223 -13.07 -6.67 -3.62
N GLU A 224 -13.86 -7.56 -3.01
CA GLU A 224 -14.65 -8.56 -3.72
C GLU A 224 -15.69 -7.94 -4.67
N SER A 225 -16.27 -6.81 -4.30
CA SER A 225 -17.32 -6.12 -5.07
C SER A 225 -16.78 -5.09 -6.08
N LEU A 226 -15.46 -4.85 -6.10
CA LEU A 226 -14.85 -3.88 -7.02
C LEU A 226 -14.76 -4.45 -8.42
N SER A 227 -15.29 -3.71 -9.40
CA SER A 227 -15.04 -3.98 -10.82
C SER A 227 -13.57 -3.71 -11.18
N ASP A 228 -13.15 -4.16 -12.37
CA ASP A 228 -11.80 -3.87 -12.87
C ASP A 228 -11.55 -2.38 -13.03
N GLN A 229 -12.54 -1.62 -13.53
CA GLN A 229 -12.44 -0.18 -13.63
C GLN A 229 -12.37 0.49 -12.25
N ASP A 230 -13.11 0.00 -11.25
CA ASP A 230 -13.02 0.54 -9.88
C ASP A 230 -11.60 0.38 -9.31
N ARG A 231 -10.98 -0.78 -9.54
CA ARG A 231 -9.60 -1.04 -9.12
C ARG A 231 -8.62 -0.10 -9.82
N ALA A 232 -8.77 0.07 -11.14
CA ALA A 232 -7.93 0.97 -11.93
C ALA A 232 -8.05 2.42 -11.46
N ASP A 233 -9.27 2.90 -11.21
CA ASP A 233 -9.52 4.26 -10.74
C ASP A 233 -8.92 4.49 -9.34
N ILE A 234 -9.15 3.56 -8.40
CA ILE A 234 -8.56 3.62 -7.06
C ILE A 234 -7.03 3.60 -7.14
N ALA A 235 -6.47 2.76 -8.02
CA ALA A 235 -5.04 2.65 -8.22
C ALA A 235 -4.44 3.95 -8.78
N ALA A 236 -5.07 4.55 -9.79
CA ALA A 236 -4.67 5.84 -10.36
C ALA A 236 -4.70 6.96 -9.30
N TYR A 237 -5.75 6.99 -8.47
CA TYR A 237 -5.84 7.94 -7.35
C TYR A 237 -4.70 7.77 -6.35
N LEU A 238 -4.42 6.55 -5.91
CA LEU A 238 -3.35 6.27 -4.94
C LEU A 238 -1.95 6.54 -5.49
N GLU A 239 -1.72 6.25 -6.77
CA GLU A 239 -0.46 6.53 -7.46
C GLU A 239 -0.21 8.04 -7.61
N SER A 240 -1.27 8.84 -7.79
CA SER A 240 -1.18 10.29 -8.01
C SER A 240 -0.40 11.06 -6.93
N GLY A 241 -0.32 10.52 -5.72
CA GLY A 241 0.45 11.15 -4.64
C GLY A 241 1.97 11.06 -4.81
N GLY A 242 2.45 10.12 -5.65
CA GLY A 242 3.85 9.90 -6.00
C GLY A 242 4.78 9.54 -4.83
N VAL A 243 5.99 9.06 -5.15
CA VAL A 243 7.10 8.98 -4.18
C VAL A 243 8.39 9.53 -4.78
N PRO A 244 9.28 10.13 -3.98
CA PRO A 244 10.56 10.63 -4.48
C PRO A 244 11.48 9.48 -4.91
N GLN A 245 11.66 9.32 -6.22
CA GLN A 245 12.38 8.20 -6.84
C GLN A 245 13.91 8.31 -6.72
N ASP A 246 14.44 9.53 -6.86
CA ASP A 246 15.89 9.76 -7.01
C ASP A 246 16.58 10.13 -5.69
N ARG A 247 16.03 9.68 -4.56
CA ARG A 247 16.65 9.94 -3.26
C ARG A 247 17.79 8.95 -2.99
N PRO A 248 18.92 9.41 -2.43
CA PRO A 248 20.02 8.52 -2.09
C PRO A 248 19.57 7.49 -1.05
N VAL A 249 20.19 6.31 -1.09
CA VAL A 249 20.01 5.26 -0.08
C VAL A 249 20.39 5.81 1.30
N VAL A 250 19.53 5.61 2.27
CA VAL A 250 19.75 6.01 3.66
C VAL A 250 20.23 4.80 4.47
N GLY A 251 21.38 4.94 5.11
CA GLY A 251 22.01 3.88 5.90
C GLY A 251 22.70 2.82 5.04
N THR A 252 23.23 1.78 5.70
CA THR A 252 23.97 0.69 5.04
C THR A 252 23.02 -0.45 4.67
N PRO A 253 22.93 -0.86 3.38
CA PRO A 253 22.14 -2.01 2.98
C PRO A 253 22.65 -3.31 3.63
N PRO A 254 21.79 -4.11 4.27
CA PRO A 254 22.14 -5.46 4.69
C PRO A 254 22.53 -6.32 3.48
N PRO A 255 23.49 -7.26 3.59
CA PRO A 255 23.83 -8.15 2.47
C PRO A 255 22.63 -8.88 1.86
N ALA A 256 21.65 -9.24 2.69
CA ALA A 256 20.44 -9.93 2.28
C ALA A 256 19.49 -9.09 1.37
N THR A 257 19.72 -7.77 1.22
CA THR A 257 18.90 -6.92 0.32
C THR A 257 19.45 -6.87 -1.11
N GLN A 258 20.63 -7.43 -1.39
CA GLN A 258 21.26 -7.36 -2.72
C GLN A 258 20.38 -7.92 -3.84
N THR A 259 19.66 -9.01 -3.60
CA THR A 259 18.75 -9.58 -4.60
C THR A 259 17.49 -8.73 -4.78
N CYS A 260 17.09 -7.96 -3.76
CA CYS A 260 15.87 -7.14 -3.80
C CYS A 260 16.01 -5.93 -4.75
N VAL A 261 17.20 -5.31 -4.77
CA VAL A 261 17.40 -4.05 -5.50
C VAL A 261 17.34 -4.22 -7.03
N ALA A 262 17.60 -5.42 -7.53
CA ALA A 262 17.51 -5.75 -8.96
C ALA A 262 16.10 -5.48 -9.55
N CYS A 263 15.06 -5.62 -8.72
CA CYS A 263 13.68 -5.40 -9.13
C CYS A 263 13.05 -4.15 -8.48
N HIS A 264 13.40 -3.84 -7.24
CA HIS A 264 12.77 -2.74 -6.48
C HIS A 264 13.56 -1.42 -6.51
N GLY A 265 14.76 -1.43 -7.09
CA GLY A 265 15.70 -0.30 -7.07
C GLY A 265 16.51 -0.20 -5.78
N ASP A 266 17.59 0.56 -5.81
CA ASP A 266 18.60 0.62 -4.73
C ASP A 266 18.03 0.99 -3.36
N ASN A 267 17.11 1.96 -3.33
CA ASN A 267 16.40 2.40 -2.14
C ASN A 267 14.97 1.80 -2.05
N GLY A 268 14.56 0.95 -2.98
CA GLY A 268 13.21 0.40 -3.02
C GLY A 268 12.11 1.38 -3.48
N ALA A 269 12.47 2.58 -3.97
CA ALA A 269 11.52 3.60 -4.42
C ALA A 269 11.15 3.46 -5.91
N LYS A 270 12.13 2.99 -6.72
CA LYS A 270 12.09 2.93 -8.18
C LYS A 270 12.19 1.50 -8.68
N ALA A 271 11.05 0.82 -8.69
CA ALA A 271 11.01 -0.53 -9.23
C ALA A 271 11.20 -0.51 -10.76
N VAL A 272 11.74 -1.60 -11.30
CA VAL A 272 12.08 -1.70 -12.73
C VAL A 272 10.85 -1.88 -13.63
N MET A 273 9.72 -2.31 -13.04
CA MET A 273 8.44 -2.53 -13.73
C MET A 273 7.26 -2.04 -12.86
N GLY A 274 6.14 -1.71 -13.52
CA GLY A 274 4.93 -1.15 -12.89
C GLY A 274 4.21 -2.08 -11.90
N ASP A 275 4.32 -3.39 -12.10
CA ASP A 275 3.73 -4.43 -11.27
C ASP A 275 4.58 -4.80 -10.05
N TYR A 276 5.81 -4.27 -9.96
CA TYR A 276 6.70 -4.49 -8.82
C TYR A 276 6.49 -3.42 -7.76
N PRO A 277 6.23 -3.75 -6.49
CA PRO A 277 5.90 -2.72 -5.51
C PRO A 277 7.08 -1.82 -5.16
N VAL A 278 6.77 -0.55 -4.89
CA VAL A 278 7.57 0.34 -4.06
C VAL A 278 7.65 -0.23 -2.65
N LEU A 279 8.87 -0.38 -2.13
CA LEU A 279 9.16 -0.83 -0.76
C LEU A 279 9.55 0.34 0.16
N ALA A 280 10.14 1.39 -0.41
CA ALA A 280 10.66 2.53 0.33
C ALA A 280 9.59 3.17 1.21
N GLY A 281 9.92 3.39 2.48
CA GLY A 281 9.06 4.09 3.43
C GLY A 281 7.85 3.29 3.91
N GLN A 282 7.68 2.03 3.48
CA GLN A 282 6.64 1.16 3.99
C GLN A 282 6.87 0.84 5.48
N HIS A 283 5.83 0.44 6.21
CA HIS A 283 6.00 0.00 7.59
C HIS A 283 6.83 -1.28 7.68
N GLN A 284 7.87 -1.26 8.54
CA GLN A 284 8.75 -2.41 8.77
C GLN A 284 7.95 -3.67 9.11
N ASP A 285 7.04 -3.61 10.08
CA ASP A 285 6.26 -4.77 10.53
C ASP A 285 5.34 -5.34 9.44
N TYR A 286 4.85 -4.50 8.52
CA TYR A 286 4.14 -4.97 7.34
C TYR A 286 5.07 -5.65 6.33
N LEU A 287 6.28 -5.12 6.10
CA LEU A 287 7.27 -5.75 5.22
C LEU A 287 7.71 -7.12 5.76
N GLU A 288 7.96 -7.22 7.07
CA GLU A 288 8.25 -8.50 7.73
C GLU A 288 7.10 -9.49 7.55
N HIS A 289 5.85 -9.05 7.77
CA HIS A 289 4.68 -9.89 7.57
C HIS A 289 4.55 -10.36 6.11
N ALA A 290 4.72 -9.46 5.15
CA ALA A 290 4.62 -9.80 3.72
C ALA A 290 5.70 -10.80 3.30
N LEU A 291 6.95 -10.63 3.74
CA LEU A 291 8.04 -11.58 3.45
C LEU A 291 7.74 -12.97 4.02
N ARG A 292 7.23 -13.04 5.25
CA ARG A 292 6.82 -14.30 5.89
C ARG A 292 5.64 -14.96 5.16
N ASP A 293 4.68 -14.16 4.68
CA ASP A 293 3.54 -14.68 3.92
C ASP A 293 3.94 -15.27 2.57
N TYR A 294 4.89 -14.65 1.87
CA TYR A 294 5.45 -15.23 0.66
C TYR A 294 6.19 -16.54 0.97
N LYS A 295 7.00 -16.55 2.04
CA LYS A 295 7.78 -17.73 2.43
C LYS A 295 6.90 -18.91 2.86
N SER A 296 5.77 -18.63 3.51
CA SER A 296 4.80 -19.66 3.92
C SER A 296 3.78 -20.01 2.83
N GLY A 297 3.81 -19.36 1.66
CA GLY A 297 2.83 -19.53 0.60
C GLY A 297 1.43 -18.96 0.89
N ARG A 298 1.25 -18.22 2.00
CA ARG A 298 -0.03 -17.54 2.32
C ARG A 298 -0.32 -16.38 1.36
N ARG A 299 0.72 -15.78 0.81
CA ARG A 299 0.65 -14.82 -0.29
C ARG A 299 1.27 -15.45 -1.53
N LYS A 300 0.44 -15.72 -2.54
CA LYS A 300 0.88 -16.43 -3.75
C LYS A 300 1.55 -15.47 -4.72
N ASN A 301 2.80 -15.75 -5.07
CA ASN A 301 3.52 -15.12 -6.17
C ASN A 301 4.77 -15.98 -6.47
N PRO A 302 4.89 -16.63 -7.64
CA PRO A 302 6.01 -17.53 -7.94
C PRO A 302 7.38 -16.86 -7.89
N ILE A 303 7.48 -15.61 -8.34
CA ILE A 303 8.73 -14.84 -8.35
C ILE A 303 9.18 -14.60 -6.91
N MET A 304 8.32 -13.99 -6.09
CA MET A 304 8.64 -13.71 -4.69
C MET A 304 8.82 -14.99 -3.88
N ALA A 305 8.09 -16.07 -4.16
CA ALA A 305 8.30 -17.36 -3.52
C ALA A 305 9.72 -17.89 -3.76
N GLY A 306 10.24 -17.78 -4.99
CA GLY A 306 11.63 -18.14 -5.31
C GLY A 306 12.65 -17.25 -4.60
N ILE A 307 12.41 -15.94 -4.55
CA ILE A 307 13.31 -14.99 -3.88
C ILE A 307 13.39 -15.25 -2.37
N VAL A 308 12.25 -15.38 -1.69
CA VAL A 308 12.20 -15.55 -0.22
C VAL A 308 12.57 -16.96 0.25
N ALA A 309 12.58 -17.94 -0.65
CA ALA A 309 13.09 -19.28 -0.34
C ALA A 309 14.58 -19.24 0.06
N ALA A 310 15.36 -18.34 -0.55
CA ALA A 310 16.79 -18.17 -0.29
C ALA A 310 17.14 -17.22 0.88
N ILE A 311 16.14 -16.60 1.51
CA ILE A 311 16.34 -15.64 2.62
C ILE A 311 16.17 -16.35 3.96
N ASP A 312 17.11 -16.19 4.90
CA ASP A 312 16.94 -16.73 6.25
C ASP A 312 15.91 -15.90 7.05
N ASP A 313 15.13 -16.57 7.91
CA ASP A 313 14.13 -15.90 8.76
C ASP A 313 14.71 -14.83 9.69
N LYS A 314 16.00 -14.98 10.06
CA LYS A 314 16.76 -14.01 10.87
C LYS A 314 17.10 -12.72 10.11
N ASP A 315 17.11 -12.76 8.78
CA ASP A 315 17.46 -11.61 7.93
C ASP A 315 16.24 -10.76 7.58
N ILE A 316 15.02 -11.33 7.70
CA ILE A 316 13.74 -10.64 7.42
C ILE A 316 13.62 -9.29 8.16
N PRO A 317 13.88 -9.18 9.47
CA PRO A 317 13.78 -7.90 10.17
C PRO A 317 14.78 -6.86 9.64
N ALA A 318 15.99 -7.27 9.28
CA ALA A 318 17.01 -6.37 8.74
C ALA A 318 16.63 -5.83 7.36
N ILE A 319 16.13 -6.70 6.48
CA ILE A 319 15.60 -6.33 5.15
C ILE A 319 14.45 -5.33 5.30
N ALA A 320 13.48 -5.66 6.15
CA ALA A 320 12.30 -4.83 6.37
C ALA A 320 12.66 -3.47 6.97
N ALA A 321 13.54 -3.43 7.98
CA ALA A 321 14.01 -2.20 8.60
C ALA A 321 14.72 -1.30 7.58
N PHE A 322 15.56 -1.87 6.72
CA PHE A 322 16.29 -1.12 5.70
C PHE A 322 15.35 -0.37 4.76
N PHE A 323 14.38 -1.06 4.13
CA PHE A 323 13.44 -0.43 3.19
C PHE A 323 12.44 0.51 3.89
N ALA A 324 12.02 0.18 5.11
CA ALA A 324 11.14 1.04 5.90
C ALA A 324 11.77 2.39 6.24
N ASN A 325 13.09 2.43 6.40
CA ASN A 325 13.85 3.64 6.67
C ASN A 325 14.16 4.47 5.40
N GLN A 326 13.86 3.93 4.22
CA GLN A 326 14.04 4.68 2.97
C GLN A 326 12.94 5.73 2.83
N PRO A 327 13.23 6.86 2.18
CA PRO A 327 12.20 7.85 1.90
C PRO A 327 11.27 7.34 0.79
N GLY A 328 9.96 7.27 1.04
CA GLY A 328 9.03 6.71 0.05
C GLY A 328 7.57 6.89 0.41
N LEU A 329 6.84 5.77 0.48
CA LEU A 329 5.39 5.73 0.63
C LEU A 329 4.88 6.50 1.85
N CYS A 330 3.66 7.01 1.73
CA CYS A 330 2.96 7.75 2.78
C CYS A 330 1.51 7.26 2.99
N GLY A 331 0.86 7.76 4.04
CA GLY A 331 -0.52 7.39 4.35
C GLY A 331 -1.52 8.16 3.48
N MET A 332 -2.76 7.67 3.37
CA MET A 332 -3.80 8.36 2.58
C MET A 332 -4.18 9.74 3.15
N GLU A 333 -3.84 10.02 4.40
CA GLU A 333 -4.01 11.34 5.01
C GLU A 333 -3.10 12.40 4.41
N ASP A 334 -1.88 12.02 4.00
CA ASP A 334 -0.96 12.95 3.31
C ASP A 334 -1.51 13.34 1.95
N LEU A 335 -2.02 12.37 1.18
CA LEU A 335 -2.70 12.63 -0.09
C LEU A 335 -3.89 13.58 0.09
N ARG A 336 -4.73 13.34 1.10
CA ARG A 336 -5.91 14.18 1.37
C ARG A 336 -5.56 15.61 1.79
N LYS A 337 -4.50 15.78 2.60
CA LYS A 337 -4.10 17.09 3.13
C LYS A 337 -3.22 17.89 2.17
N HIS A 338 -2.39 17.21 1.40
CA HIS A 338 -1.28 17.82 0.67
C HIS A 338 -1.29 17.51 -0.83
N GLY A 339 -2.15 16.61 -1.29
CA GLY A 339 -2.18 16.15 -2.68
C GLY A 339 -1.00 15.26 -3.08
N ALA A 340 -0.06 14.99 -2.15
CA ALA A 340 1.14 14.22 -2.42
C ALA A 340 1.77 13.70 -1.11
N CYS A 341 2.70 12.76 -1.23
CA CYS A 341 3.50 12.34 -0.09
C CYS A 341 4.38 13.47 0.42
N LYS A 342 4.20 13.82 1.70
CA LYS A 342 5.00 14.84 2.37
C LYS A 342 6.40 14.30 2.66
N LYS A 343 7.40 15.13 2.35
CA LYS A 343 8.82 14.82 2.49
C LYS A 343 9.25 14.74 3.94
#